data_AF-A0A4P7VDV4-F1
#
_entry.id   AF-A0A4P7VDV4-F1
#
_cell.length_a   1.000
_cell.length_b   1.000
_cell.length_c   1.000
_cell.angle_alpha   90.00
_cell.angle_beta   90.00
_cell.angle_gamma   90.00
#
_symmetry.space_group_name_H-M   'P 1'
#
loop_
_entity.id
_entity.type
_entity.pdbx_description
1 polymer ?
#
loop_
_entity_poly.entity_id
_entity_poly.type
_entity_poly.pdbx_seq_one_letter_code
_entity_poly.pdbx_strand_id
1 'polypeptide(L)' 'MSKKEKLIARLLSCPKDFSYDEARTLLCALGFEERNKGKTSGSRVEFVRGKDTILLHKPHPSGELKPYQVR' A
#
# COMPACT_ATOMS: atom_id res chain seq x y z
N MET A 1 13.76 -14.09 -9.23
CA MET A 1 12.93 -13.26 -8.34
C MET A 1 11.49 -13.28 -8.80
N SER A 2 10.61 -13.77 -7.93
CA SER A 2 9.16 -13.68 -8.04
C SER A 2 8.67 -12.23 -8.06
N LYS A 3 7.42 -12.02 -8.47
CA LYS A 3 6.78 -10.68 -8.48
C LYS A 3 6.79 -10.04 -7.09
N LYS A 4 6.58 -10.84 -6.03
CA LYS A 4 6.62 -10.40 -4.64
C LYS A 4 8.00 -9.89 -4.25
N GLU A 5 9.06 -10.66 -4.55
CA GLU A 5 10.43 -10.26 -4.22
C GLU A 5 10.85 -8.97 -4.94
N LYS A 6 10.43 -8.79 -6.20
CA LYS A 6 10.66 -7.54 -6.95
C LYS A 6 9.98 -6.34 -6.30
N LEU A 7 8.73 -6.49 -5.85
CA LEU A 7 8.00 -5.42 -5.16
C LEU A 7 8.61 -5.08 -3.80
N ILE A 8 9.10 -6.08 -3.05
CA ILE A 8 9.82 -5.86 -1.78
C ILE A 8 11.11 -5.08 -2.04
N ALA A 9 11.94 -5.53 -2.99
CA ALA A 9 13.19 -4.86 -3.32
C ALA A 9 12.96 -3.41 -3.79
N ARG A 10 11.91 -3.19 -4.59
CA ARG A 10 11.51 -1.85 -5.02
C ARG A 10 11.02 -1.00 -3.85
N LEU A 11 10.19 -1.51 -2.95
CA LEU A 11 9.77 -0.74 -1.77
C LEU A 11 10.99 -0.32 -0.92
N LEU A 12 11.91 -1.25 -0.66
CA LEU A 12 13.12 -1.01 0.13
C LEU A 12 14.06 0.03 -0.51
N SER A 13 14.02 0.22 -1.83
CA SER A 13 14.78 1.28 -2.50
C SER A 13 14.16 2.68 -2.34
N CYS A 14 13.05 2.82 -1.60
CA CYS A 14 12.33 4.08 -1.37
C CYS A 14 12.04 4.91 -2.65
N PRO A 15 11.42 4.32 -3.71
CA PRO A 15 11.12 5.02 -4.95
C PRO A 15 10.15 6.16 -4.71
N LYS A 16 10.33 7.26 -5.47
CA LYS A 16 9.40 8.40 -5.44
C LYS A 16 8.08 8.11 -6.16
N ASP A 17 8.10 7.12 -7.04
CA ASP A 17 7.04 6.71 -7.96
C ASP A 17 6.37 5.38 -7.53
N PHE A 18 6.46 5.02 -6.25
CA PHE A 18 5.80 3.80 -5.76
C PHE A 18 4.28 4.00 -5.74
N SER A 19 3.56 3.24 -6.53
CA SER A 19 2.12 3.39 -6.68
C SER A 19 1.32 2.72 -5.56
N TYR A 20 0.10 3.20 -5.35
CA TYR A 20 -0.85 2.54 -4.46
C TYR A 20 -1.15 1.10 -4.88
N ASP A 21 -1.27 0.82 -6.19
CA ASP A 21 -1.52 -0.53 -6.69
C ASP A 21 -0.34 -1.49 -6.45
N GLU A 22 0.90 -1.00 -6.52
CA GLU A 22 2.08 -1.78 -6.12
C GLU A 22 2.04 -2.10 -4.62
N ALA A 23 1.75 -1.11 -3.77
CA ALA A 23 1.60 -1.31 -2.33
C ALA A 23 0.48 -2.31 -2.02
N ARG A 24 -0.69 -2.14 -2.65
CA ARG A 24 -1.84 -3.04 -2.52
C ARG A 24 -1.49 -4.46 -2.94
N THR A 25 -0.87 -4.64 -4.11
CA THR A 25 -0.44 -5.95 -4.62
C THR A 25 0.52 -6.64 -3.65
N LEU A 26 1.50 -5.89 -3.12
CA LEU A 26 2.46 -6.41 -2.16
C LEU A 26 1.79 -6.81 -0.84
N LEU A 27 0.94 -5.94 -0.28
CA LEU A 27 0.23 -6.19 0.97
C LEU A 27 -0.71 -7.39 0.86
N CYS A 28 -1.47 -7.51 -0.23
CA CYS A 28 -2.28 -8.71 -0.49
C CYS A 28 -1.42 -9.98 -0.62
N ALA A 29 -0.26 -9.90 -1.28
CA ALA A 29 0.70 -11.02 -1.37
C ALA A 29 1.39 -11.35 -0.02
N LEU A 30 1.28 -10.47 0.98
CA LEU A 30 1.70 -10.70 2.36
C LEU A 30 0.55 -11.17 3.27
N GLY A 31 -0.66 -11.35 2.72
CA GLY A 31 -1.84 -11.81 3.43
C GLY A 31 -2.67 -10.71 4.10
N PHE A 32 -2.48 -9.44 3.73
CA PHE A 32 -3.34 -8.36 4.19
C PHE A 32 -4.60 -8.23 3.32
N GLU A 33 -5.71 -7.90 3.97
CA GLU A 33 -6.98 -7.56 3.33
C GLU A 33 -7.21 -6.05 3.34
N GLU A 34 -7.50 -5.46 2.18
CA GLU A 34 -7.91 -4.05 2.08
C GLU A 34 -9.35 -3.86 2.56
N ARG A 35 -9.57 -2.89 3.44
CA ARG A 35 -10.86 -2.47 3.97
C ARG A 35 -11.00 -0.96 3.85
N ASN A 36 -12.18 -0.49 3.44
CA ASN A 36 -12.51 0.93 3.47
C ASN A 36 -13.14 1.26 4.82
N LYS A 37 -12.68 2.33 5.47
CA LYS A 37 -13.13 2.71 6.82
C LYS A 37 -14.48 3.45 6.80
N GLY A 38 -15.52 2.84 6.24
CA GLY A 38 -16.89 3.38 6.23
C GLY A 38 -17.16 4.51 5.22
N LYS A 39 -18.44 4.94 5.16
CA LYS A 39 -19.02 5.82 4.12
C LYS A 39 -18.41 7.22 4.01
N THR A 40 -17.70 7.70 5.04
CA THR A 40 -17.09 9.05 5.09
C THR A 40 -15.57 9.04 5.03
N SER A 41 -14.91 7.87 5.00
CA SER A 41 -13.44 7.81 5.11
C SER A 41 -12.67 8.24 3.87
N GLY A 42 -13.35 8.56 2.76
CA GLY A 42 -12.70 9.05 1.54
C GLY A 42 -11.52 8.17 1.13
N SER A 43 -10.38 8.79 0.82
CA SER A 43 -9.15 8.11 0.40
C SER A 43 -8.47 7.25 1.48
N ARG A 44 -8.97 7.17 2.72
CA ARG A 44 -8.33 6.35 3.77
C ARG A 44 -8.71 4.88 3.63
N VAL A 45 -7.69 4.03 3.53
CA VAL A 45 -7.83 2.58 3.51
C VAL A 45 -7.03 1.93 4.62
N GLU A 46 -7.52 0.78 5.03
CA GLU A 46 -6.95 -0.05 6.07
C GLU A 46 -6.59 -1.41 5.49
N PHE A 47 -5.37 -1.88 5.74
CA PHE A 47 -4.92 -3.21 5.40
C PHE A 47 -4.77 -4.02 6.68
N VAL A 48 -5.55 -5.08 6.83
CA VAL A 48 -5.63 -5.86 8.08
C VAL A 48 -5.11 -7.28 7.86
N ARG A 49 -4.30 -7.79 8.79
CA ARG A 49 -3.88 -9.19 8.86
C ARG A 49 -3.82 -9.64 10.32
N GLY A 50 -4.86 -10.33 10.79
CA GLY A 50 -4.96 -10.74 12.19
C GLY A 50 -5.04 -9.52 13.12
N LYS A 51 -3.99 -9.30 13.92
CA LYS A 51 -3.86 -8.11 14.79
C LYS A 51 -3.05 -6.98 14.13
N ASP A 52 -2.38 -7.24 13.01
CA ASP A 52 -1.60 -6.24 12.28
C ASP A 52 -2.53 -5.35 11.46
N THR A 53 -2.30 -4.04 11.50
CA THR A 53 -3.08 -3.07 10.71
C THR A 53 -2.16 -2.01 10.13
N ILE A 54 -2.30 -1.76 8.83
CA ILE A 54 -1.58 -0.72 8.09
C ILE A 54 -2.60 0.25 7.51
N LEU A 55 -2.46 1.53 7.82
CA LEU A 55 -3.32 2.58 7.28
C LEU A 55 -2.60 3.29 6.13
N LEU A 56 -3.25 3.37 4.97
CA LEU A 56 -2.75 4.11 3.82
C LEU A 56 -3.78 5.15 3.37
N HIS A 57 -3.26 6.23 2.82
CA HIS A 57 -4.05 7.18 2.05
C HIS A 57 -3.90 6.85 0.57
N LYS A 58 -5.03 6.57 -0.09
CA LYS A 58 -5.13 6.48 -1.55
C LYS A 58 -4.74 7.84 -2.15
N PRO A 59 -3.70 7.89 -2.98
CA PRO A 59 -3.33 9.10 -3.68
C PRO A 59 -4.38 9.41 -4.76
N HIS A 60 -4.63 10.69 -4.97
CA HIS A 60 -5.52 11.19 -6.02
C HIS A 60 -4.92 12.49 -6.56
N PRO A 61 -4.77 12.69 -7.88
CA PRO A 61 -5.09 11.78 -9.00
C PRO A 61 -3.91 10.90 -9.47
N SER A 62 -2.67 11.20 -9.06
CA SER A 62 -1.45 10.61 -9.67
C SER A 62 -1.26 9.11 -9.45
N GLY A 63 -1.93 8.49 -8.47
CA GLY A 63 -1.78 7.07 -8.14
C GLY A 63 -0.51 6.72 -7.35
N GLU A 64 0.47 7.63 -7.29
CA GLU A 64 1.73 7.49 -6.55
C GLU A 64 1.58 7.82 -5.06
N LEU A 65 2.14 6.96 -4.19
CA LEU A 65 2.21 7.22 -2.76
C LEU A 65 3.18 8.38 -2.50
N LYS A 66 2.85 9.20 -1.50
CA LYS A 66 3.76 10.28 -1.11
C LYS A 66 5.05 9.68 -0.53
N PRO A 67 6.22 10.31 -0.71
CA PRO A 67 7.50 9.77 -0.24
C PRO A 67 7.53 9.40 1.25
N TYR A 68 6.78 10.11 2.09
CA TYR A 68 6.68 9.78 3.52
C TYR A 68 5.90 8.50 3.83
N GLN A 69 5.13 7.97 2.88
CA GLN A 69 4.40 6.70 3.01
C GLN A 69 5.24 5.49 2.57
N VAL A 70 6.35 5.74 1.86
CA VAL A 70 7.25 4.72 1.29
C VAL A 70 8.51 4.56 2.15
N ARG A 71 8.82 5.56 3.00
CA ARG A 71 9.95 5.59 3.93
C ARG A 71 9.70 4.84 5.23
#